data_AF-A0A838S6Q8-F1
#
_entry.id   AF-A0A838S6Q8-F1
#
_cell.length_a   1.000
_cell.length_b   1.000
_cell.length_c   1.000
_cell.angle_alpha   90.00
_cell.angle_beta   90.00
_cell.angle_gamma   90.00
#
_symmetry.space_group_name_H-M   'P 1'
#
loop_
_entity.id
_entity.type
_entity.pdbx_description
1 polymer ?
#
loop_
_entity_poly.entity_id
_entity_poly.type
_entity_poly.pdbx_seq_one_letter_code
_entity_poly.pdbx_strand_id
1 'polypeptide(L)'
;MASGDQKVRDFLLAQSPAWLTERLLSAAADNPVLLAALQVAAAGSDGAEVVRRELDRAIWVADFVEWEDATTYIYGVERALGLLEDLIRDGHPDDAIELAEHAMDLLEVSMERVHDDGEMHGCLVYAQEIHVRACVAGKPDPTALAQRLFTRATADGWGIFGCATRRCCCRMEVRDRPSLCRRSGEVKL
;
A
#
# COMPACT_ATOMS: atom_id res chain seq x y z
N MET A 1 11.48 -29.77 -18.30
CA MET A 1 10.98 -28.81 -19.32
C MET A 1 10.77 -27.49 -18.61
N ALA A 2 11.27 -26.37 -19.15
CA ALA A 2 11.05 -25.06 -18.54
C ALA A 2 9.53 -24.74 -18.53
N SER A 3 9.01 -24.25 -17.40
CA SER A 3 7.62 -23.80 -17.26
C SER A 3 7.28 -22.77 -18.34
N GLY A 4 5.99 -22.61 -18.68
CA GLY A 4 5.54 -21.58 -19.62
C GLY A 4 6.13 -20.21 -19.30
N ASP A 5 6.11 -19.84 -18.03
CA ASP A 5 6.63 -18.56 -17.52
C ASP A 5 8.13 -18.40 -17.75
N GLN A 6 8.91 -19.47 -17.62
CA GLN A 6 10.36 -19.42 -17.85
C GLN A 6 10.68 -19.17 -19.33
N LYS A 7 9.93 -19.79 -20.25
CA LYS A 7 10.10 -19.54 -21.68
C LYS A 7 9.74 -18.11 -22.05
N VAL A 8 8.68 -17.55 -21.45
CA VAL A 8 8.32 -16.14 -21.64
C VAL A 8 9.41 -15.24 -21.10
N ARG A 9 9.93 -15.51 -19.89
CA ARG A 9 11.03 -14.73 -19.30
C ARG A 9 12.28 -14.73 -20.18
N ASP A 10 12.72 -15.90 -20.63
CA ASP A 10 13.91 -16.04 -21.50
C ASP A 10 13.71 -15.30 -22.82
N PHE A 11 12.50 -15.37 -23.41
CA PHE A 11 12.15 -14.64 -24.61
C PHE A 11 12.22 -13.12 -24.40
N LEU A 12 11.64 -12.61 -23.30
CA LEU A 12 11.64 -11.18 -22.96
C LEU A 12 13.06 -10.65 -22.73
N LEU A 13 13.92 -11.42 -22.04
CA LEU A 13 15.32 -11.05 -21.80
C LEU A 13 16.16 -10.99 -23.09
N ALA A 14 15.74 -11.68 -24.15
CA ALA A 14 16.40 -11.65 -25.45
C ALA A 14 15.93 -10.48 -26.35
N GLN A 15 14.89 -9.74 -25.97
CA GLN A 15 14.38 -8.61 -26.76
C GLN A 15 15.16 -7.33 -26.53
N SER A 16 15.06 -6.40 -27.47
CA SER A 16 15.64 -5.07 -27.32
C SER A 16 14.85 -4.21 -26.31
N PRO A 17 15.51 -3.26 -25.63
CA PRO A 17 14.82 -2.31 -24.74
C PRO A 17 13.70 -1.54 -25.43
N ALA A 18 13.88 -1.15 -26.70
CA ALA A 18 12.86 -0.45 -27.48
C ALA A 18 11.61 -1.32 -27.69
N TRP A 19 11.79 -2.60 -28.02
CA TRP A 19 10.65 -3.51 -28.19
C TRP A 19 9.89 -3.70 -26.87
N LEU A 20 10.60 -3.89 -25.75
CA LEU A 20 9.99 -4.02 -24.42
C LEU A 20 9.22 -2.76 -24.03
N THR A 21 9.78 -1.59 -24.30
CA THR A 21 9.14 -0.29 -24.02
C THR A 21 7.81 -0.16 -24.76
N GLU A 22 7.79 -0.45 -26.07
CA GLU A 22 6.56 -0.41 -26.87
C GLU A 22 5.51 -1.42 -26.40
N ARG A 23 5.94 -2.60 -25.95
CA ARG A 23 5.00 -3.59 -25.36
C ARG A 23 4.43 -3.14 -24.03
N LEU A 24 5.25 -2.55 -23.15
CA LEU A 24 4.79 -2.04 -21.85
C LEU A 24 3.85 -0.85 -22.02
N LEU A 25 4.17 0.10 -22.89
CA LEU A 25 3.28 1.23 -23.20
C LEU A 25 1.96 0.76 -23.81
N SER A 26 2.00 -0.21 -24.72
CA SER A 26 0.80 -0.80 -25.28
C SER A 26 -0.05 -1.54 -24.23
N ALA A 27 0.58 -2.24 -23.28
CA ALA A 27 -0.13 -2.93 -22.21
C ALA A 27 -0.73 -1.94 -21.18
N ALA A 28 -0.06 -0.81 -20.96
CA ALA A 28 -0.49 0.24 -20.04
C ALA A 28 -1.65 1.09 -20.58
N ALA A 29 -1.86 1.11 -21.91
CA ALA A 29 -2.91 1.92 -22.54
C ALA A 29 -4.32 1.62 -21.98
N ASP A 30 -4.61 0.36 -21.70
CA ASP A 30 -5.90 -0.09 -21.13
C ASP A 30 -5.80 -0.50 -19.65
N ASN A 31 -4.66 -0.22 -19.00
CA ASN A 31 -4.41 -0.58 -17.61
C ASN A 31 -3.87 0.63 -16.82
N PRO A 32 -4.76 1.45 -16.22
CA PRO A 32 -4.37 2.68 -15.54
C PRO A 32 -3.41 2.44 -14.37
N VAL A 33 -3.56 1.32 -13.64
CA VAL A 33 -2.63 0.96 -12.55
C VAL A 33 -1.24 0.68 -13.11
N LEU A 34 -1.14 -0.09 -14.20
CA LEU A 34 0.16 -0.34 -14.84
C LEU A 34 0.78 0.97 -15.35
N LEU A 35 -0.02 1.85 -15.94
CA LEU A 35 0.46 3.17 -16.35
C LEU A 35 0.97 3.98 -15.14
N ALA A 36 0.23 4.00 -14.04
CA ALA A 36 0.63 4.67 -12.81
C ALA A 36 1.92 4.07 -12.23
N ALA A 37 2.08 2.74 -12.20
CA ALA A 37 3.30 2.09 -11.75
C ALA A 37 4.52 2.49 -12.59
N LEU A 38 4.37 2.52 -13.92
CA LEU A 38 5.43 2.98 -14.83
C LEU A 38 5.75 4.46 -14.62
N GLN A 39 4.73 5.29 -14.37
CA GLN A 39 4.90 6.71 -14.06
C GLN A 39 5.63 6.92 -12.73
N VAL A 40 5.28 6.19 -11.67
CA VAL A 40 5.98 6.22 -10.37
C VAL A 40 7.45 5.86 -10.55
N ALA A 41 7.73 4.76 -11.25
CA ALA A 41 9.09 4.32 -11.53
C ALA A 41 9.90 5.34 -12.37
N ALA A 42 9.24 6.13 -13.21
CA ALA A 42 9.85 7.17 -14.03
C ALA A 42 9.98 8.54 -13.30
N ALA A 43 9.09 8.84 -12.36
CA ALA A 43 8.90 10.15 -11.77
C ALA A 43 9.91 10.48 -10.65
N GLY A 44 10.57 9.48 -10.06
CA GLY A 44 11.44 9.71 -8.90
C GLY A 44 10.65 10.38 -7.77
N SER A 45 11.09 11.56 -7.32
CA SER A 45 10.43 12.30 -6.22
C SER A 45 8.99 12.74 -6.50
N ASP A 46 8.54 12.78 -7.75
CA ASP A 46 7.17 13.15 -8.10
C ASP A 46 6.20 11.94 -8.07
N GLY A 47 6.70 10.74 -7.73
CA GLY A 47 5.91 9.51 -7.69
C GLY A 47 4.72 9.56 -6.73
N ALA A 48 4.84 10.30 -5.62
CA ALA A 48 3.78 10.43 -4.62
C ALA A 48 2.48 11.05 -5.20
N GLU A 49 2.60 12.05 -6.09
CA GLU A 49 1.43 12.68 -6.71
C GLU A 49 0.74 11.75 -7.72
N VAL A 50 1.52 10.93 -8.42
CA VAL A 50 0.97 9.89 -9.31
C VAL A 50 0.16 8.88 -8.51
N VAL A 51 0.71 8.41 -7.38
CA VAL A 51 0.00 7.46 -6.49
C VAL A 51 -1.26 8.08 -5.92
N ARG A 52 -1.21 9.33 -5.45
CA ARG A 52 -2.39 10.05 -4.93
C ARG A 52 -3.54 10.05 -5.92
N ARG A 53 -3.29 10.49 -7.15
CA ARG A 53 -4.31 10.54 -8.21
C ARG A 53 -4.88 9.16 -8.53
N GLU A 54 -4.04 8.13 -8.50
CA GLU A 54 -4.50 6.76 -8.78
C GLU A 54 -5.34 6.18 -7.64
N LEU A 55 -5.01 6.49 -6.38
CA LEU A 55 -5.84 6.15 -5.22
C LEU A 55 -7.20 6.84 -5.30
N ASP A 56 -7.22 8.13 -5.60
CA ASP A 56 -8.47 8.90 -5.79
C ASP A 56 -9.32 8.24 -6.89
N ARG A 57 -8.72 7.90 -8.03
CA ARG A 57 -9.42 7.28 -9.16
C ARG A 57 -9.97 5.89 -8.84
N ALA A 58 -9.22 5.08 -8.09
CA ALA A 58 -9.54 3.68 -7.86
C ALA A 58 -10.50 3.47 -6.68
N ILE A 59 -10.42 4.31 -5.64
CA ILE A 59 -11.17 4.11 -4.39
C ILE A 59 -12.43 4.98 -4.33
N TRP A 60 -12.42 6.18 -4.92
CA TRP A 60 -13.58 7.07 -4.84
C TRP A 60 -14.76 6.52 -5.64
N VAL A 61 -15.86 6.23 -4.95
CA VAL A 61 -17.14 5.86 -5.55
C VAL A 61 -18.08 7.06 -5.48
N ALA A 62 -18.46 7.60 -6.65
CA ALA A 62 -19.39 8.71 -6.74
C ALA A 62 -20.84 8.27 -6.44
N ASP A 63 -21.26 7.16 -7.04
CA ASP A 63 -22.61 6.62 -6.91
C ASP A 63 -22.60 5.31 -6.10
N PHE A 64 -22.76 4.16 -6.78
CA PHE A 64 -22.83 2.85 -6.16
C PHE A 64 -22.15 1.81 -7.03
N VAL A 65 -21.48 0.84 -6.40
CA VAL A 65 -20.90 -0.32 -7.09
C VAL A 65 -21.82 -1.51 -6.86
N GLU A 66 -22.43 -1.99 -7.94
CA GLU A 66 -23.28 -3.18 -7.94
C GLU A 66 -22.44 -4.45 -7.69
N TRP A 67 -23.10 -5.51 -7.22
CA TRP A 67 -22.44 -6.76 -6.85
C TRP A 67 -21.64 -7.39 -8.01
N GLU A 68 -22.14 -7.27 -9.24
CA GLU A 68 -21.46 -7.80 -10.44
C GLU A 68 -20.12 -7.10 -10.73
N ASP A 69 -20.00 -5.83 -10.34
CA ASP A 69 -18.80 -5.01 -10.56
C ASP A 69 -17.89 -4.96 -9.32
N ALA A 70 -18.39 -5.38 -8.15
CA ALA A 70 -17.70 -5.32 -6.86
C ALA A 70 -16.31 -5.98 -6.91
N THR A 71 -16.21 -7.21 -7.41
CA THR A 71 -14.92 -7.91 -7.55
C THR A 71 -13.93 -7.12 -8.41
N THR A 72 -14.37 -6.57 -9.55
CA THR A 72 -13.48 -5.80 -10.44
C THR A 72 -13.01 -4.51 -9.75
N TYR A 73 -13.92 -3.84 -9.05
CA TYR A 73 -13.63 -2.65 -8.27
C TYR A 73 -12.61 -2.94 -7.15
N ILE A 74 -12.82 -4.01 -6.36
CA ILE A 74 -11.92 -4.45 -5.29
C ILE A 74 -10.52 -4.74 -5.83
N TYR A 75 -10.40 -5.47 -6.95
CA TYR A 75 -9.10 -5.69 -7.60
C TYR A 75 -8.43 -4.39 -8.05
N GLY A 76 -9.21 -3.40 -8.48
CA GLY A 76 -8.71 -2.06 -8.81
C GLY A 76 -8.13 -1.35 -7.60
N VAL A 77 -8.85 -1.38 -6.47
CA VAL A 77 -8.42 -0.82 -5.18
C VAL A 77 -7.14 -1.49 -4.69
N GLU A 78 -7.10 -2.83 -4.63
CA GLU A 78 -5.92 -3.57 -4.17
C GLU A 78 -4.67 -3.25 -5.01
N ARG A 79 -4.86 -3.13 -6.34
CA ARG A 79 -3.78 -2.76 -7.25
C ARG A 79 -3.27 -1.34 -7.02
N ALA A 80 -4.17 -0.38 -6.81
CA ALA A 80 -3.79 1.00 -6.50
C ALA A 80 -3.06 1.10 -5.15
N LEU A 81 -3.54 0.37 -4.13
CA LEU A 81 -2.85 0.25 -2.84
C LEU A 81 -1.45 -0.35 -3.00
N GLY A 82 -1.25 -1.29 -3.93
CA GLY A 82 0.06 -1.86 -4.24
C GLY A 82 1.14 -0.84 -4.63
N LEU A 83 0.75 0.31 -5.22
CA LEU A 83 1.70 1.37 -5.58
C LEU A 83 2.37 2.01 -4.35
N LEU A 84 1.73 1.96 -3.19
CA LEU A 84 2.33 2.41 -1.93
C LEU A 84 3.53 1.53 -1.54
N GLU A 85 3.51 0.24 -1.87
CA GLU A 85 4.66 -0.62 -1.63
C GLU A 85 5.85 -0.26 -2.52
N ASP A 86 5.58 0.19 -3.74
CA ASP A 86 6.60 0.67 -4.65
C ASP A 86 7.26 1.94 -4.10
N LEU A 87 6.48 2.90 -3.58
CA LEU A 87 7.02 4.08 -2.88
C LEU A 87 7.91 3.70 -1.69
N ILE A 88 7.50 2.74 -0.86
CA ILE A 88 8.32 2.26 0.27
C ILE A 88 9.64 1.68 -0.24
N ARG A 89 9.60 0.88 -1.32
CA ARG A 89 10.79 0.23 -1.90
C ARG A 89 11.75 1.24 -2.53
N ASP A 90 11.19 2.29 -3.13
CA ASP A 90 11.94 3.33 -3.83
C ASP A 90 12.50 4.40 -2.88
N GLY A 91 12.25 4.26 -1.57
CA GLY A 91 12.85 5.12 -0.53
C GLY A 91 11.99 6.32 -0.14
N HIS A 92 10.69 6.28 -0.42
CA HIS A 92 9.70 7.31 -0.10
C HIS A 92 8.69 6.83 0.97
N PRO A 93 9.14 6.35 2.15
CA PRO A 93 8.22 5.79 3.15
C PRO A 93 7.32 6.84 3.80
N ASP A 94 7.77 8.10 3.90
CA ASP A 94 6.96 9.17 4.51
C ASP A 94 5.76 9.53 3.62
N ASP A 95 5.98 9.63 2.30
CA ASP A 95 4.90 9.79 1.33
C ASP A 95 3.92 8.60 1.39
N ALA A 96 4.44 7.38 1.51
CA ALA A 96 3.62 6.18 1.64
C ALA A 96 2.79 6.14 2.94
N ILE A 97 3.30 6.70 4.06
CA ILE A 97 2.54 6.84 5.32
C ILE A 97 1.32 7.75 5.08
N GLU A 98 1.56 8.94 4.53
CA GLU A 98 0.49 9.93 4.31
C GLU A 98 -0.55 9.43 3.30
N LEU A 99 -0.10 8.80 2.22
CA LEU A 99 -1.00 8.28 1.19
C LEU A 99 -1.75 7.02 1.63
N ALA A 100 -1.18 6.18 2.48
CA ALA A 100 -1.92 5.07 3.09
C ALA A 100 -3.03 5.58 4.01
N GLU A 101 -2.80 6.68 4.75
CA GLU A 101 -3.83 7.33 5.56
C GLU A 101 -4.93 7.95 4.69
N HIS A 102 -4.55 8.63 3.61
CA HIS A 102 -5.50 9.13 2.61
C HIS A 102 -6.35 8.02 2.00
N ALA A 103 -5.75 6.88 1.66
CA ALA A 103 -6.48 5.73 1.15
C ALA A 103 -7.47 5.16 2.17
N MET A 104 -7.11 5.14 3.46
CA MET A 104 -8.03 4.72 4.53
C MET A 104 -9.22 5.70 4.66
N ASP A 105 -8.96 7.02 4.56
CA ASP A 105 -10.01 8.05 4.57
C ASP A 105 -10.97 7.87 3.35
N LEU A 106 -10.43 7.59 2.15
CA LEU A 106 -11.24 7.30 0.96
C LEU A 106 -12.07 6.01 1.11
N LEU A 107 -11.47 4.95 1.66
CA LEU A 107 -12.16 3.68 1.89
C LEU A 107 -13.31 3.84 2.87
N GLU A 108 -13.14 4.60 3.94
CA GLU A 108 -14.21 4.90 4.90
C GLU A 108 -15.43 5.51 4.19
N VAL A 109 -15.20 6.51 3.34
CA VAL A 109 -16.29 7.18 2.61
C VAL A 109 -16.94 6.27 1.58
N SER A 110 -16.17 5.37 0.95
CA SER A 110 -16.68 4.46 -0.08
C SER A 110 -17.37 3.20 0.49
N MET A 111 -17.14 2.84 1.76
CA MET A 111 -17.75 1.64 2.37
C MET A 111 -19.28 1.63 2.31
N GLU A 112 -19.93 2.79 2.43
CA GLU A 112 -21.39 2.89 2.36
C GLU A 112 -21.97 2.72 0.94
N ARG A 113 -21.10 2.63 -0.08
CA ARG A 113 -21.46 2.68 -1.51
C ARG A 113 -21.13 1.40 -2.28
N VAL A 114 -20.68 0.35 -1.60
CA VAL A 114 -20.26 -0.91 -2.22
C VAL A 114 -20.99 -2.06 -1.53
N HIS A 115 -21.74 -2.88 -2.29
CA HIS A 115 -22.46 -4.03 -1.73
C HIS A 115 -21.56 -5.26 -1.51
N ASP A 116 -20.43 -5.07 -0.84
CA ASP A 116 -19.52 -6.14 -0.39
C ASP A 116 -18.67 -5.67 0.80
N ASP A 117 -19.28 -5.63 1.98
CA ASP A 117 -18.63 -5.20 3.23
C ASP A 117 -17.39 -6.04 3.56
N GLY A 118 -17.36 -7.31 3.14
CA GLY A 118 -16.29 -8.26 3.44
C GLY A 118 -15.03 -7.96 2.65
N GLU A 119 -15.14 -7.86 1.33
CA GLU A 119 -13.99 -7.53 0.47
C GLU A 119 -13.49 -6.10 0.71
N MET A 120 -14.40 -5.15 0.96
CA MET A 120 -14.03 -3.78 1.35
C MET A 120 -13.23 -3.73 2.65
N HIS A 121 -13.61 -4.53 3.64
CA HIS A 121 -12.83 -4.66 4.87
C HIS A 121 -11.43 -5.26 4.59
N GLY A 122 -11.32 -6.18 3.63
CA GLY A 122 -10.05 -6.70 3.14
C GLY A 122 -9.12 -5.61 2.62
N CYS A 123 -9.61 -4.72 1.75
CA CYS A 123 -8.85 -3.58 1.25
C CYS A 123 -8.40 -2.65 2.37
N LEU A 124 -9.27 -2.39 3.37
CA LEU A 124 -8.90 -1.57 4.52
C LEU A 124 -7.79 -2.21 5.35
N VAL A 125 -7.90 -3.51 5.64
CA VAL A 125 -6.84 -4.23 6.36
C VAL A 125 -5.53 -4.17 5.59
N TYR A 126 -5.58 -4.32 4.26
CA TYR A 126 -4.39 -4.21 3.42
C TYR A 126 -3.75 -2.82 3.48
N ALA A 127 -4.54 -1.75 3.39
CA ALA A 127 -4.06 -0.37 3.56
C ALA A 127 -3.40 -0.14 4.94
N GLN A 128 -4.00 -0.66 6.02
CA GLN A 128 -3.42 -0.59 7.36
C GLN A 128 -2.09 -1.36 7.47
N GLU A 129 -1.97 -2.52 6.81
CA GLU A 129 -0.73 -3.27 6.79
C GLU A 129 0.40 -2.55 6.04
N ILE A 130 0.07 -1.92 4.92
CA ILE A 130 0.98 -1.05 4.18
C ILE A 130 1.40 0.13 5.06
N HIS A 131 0.46 0.79 5.74
CA HIS A 131 0.76 1.90 6.66
C HIS A 131 1.75 1.50 7.75
N VAL A 132 1.57 0.32 8.36
CA VAL A 132 2.53 -0.22 9.34
C VAL A 132 3.90 -0.45 8.70
N ARG A 133 3.96 -1.04 7.49
CA ARG A 133 5.24 -1.23 6.77
C ARG A 133 5.93 0.11 6.49
N ALA A 134 5.17 1.12 6.07
CA ALA A 134 5.68 2.45 5.79
C ALA A 134 6.18 3.14 7.07
N CYS A 135 5.42 3.10 8.16
CA CYS A 135 5.85 3.63 9.47
C CYS A 135 7.14 2.96 9.96
N VAL A 136 7.26 1.65 9.77
CA VAL A 136 8.46 0.90 10.14
C VAL A 136 9.68 1.30 9.30
N ALA A 137 9.47 1.66 8.03
CA ALA A 137 10.53 2.10 7.13
C ALA A 137 10.93 3.57 7.36
N GLY A 138 9.95 4.47 7.45
CA GLY A 138 10.15 5.93 7.60
C GLY A 138 10.46 6.38 9.03
N LYS A 139 10.06 5.59 10.04
CA LYS A 139 10.23 5.93 11.47
C LYS A 139 9.72 7.34 11.79
N PRO A 140 8.43 7.63 11.53
CA PRO A 140 7.86 8.93 11.84
C PRO A 140 7.95 9.20 13.34
N ASP A 141 7.87 10.47 13.75
CA ASP A 141 7.79 10.81 15.17
C ASP A 141 6.58 10.08 15.81
N PRO A 142 6.82 9.25 16.83
CA PRO A 142 5.78 8.37 17.37
C PRO A 142 4.66 9.15 18.07
N THR A 143 4.96 10.33 18.64
CA THR A 143 3.97 11.16 19.33
C THR A 143 3.08 11.86 18.30
N ALA A 144 3.67 12.44 17.26
CA ALA A 144 2.95 13.06 16.16
C ALA A 144 2.09 12.06 15.39
N LEU A 145 2.62 10.85 15.15
CA LEU A 145 1.86 9.77 14.53
C LEU A 145 0.69 9.34 15.41
N ALA A 146 0.92 9.08 16.70
CA ALA A 146 -0.13 8.69 17.64
C ALA A 146 -1.22 9.76 17.73
N GLN A 147 -0.85 11.04 17.78
CA GLN A 147 -1.81 12.13 17.85
C GLN A 147 -2.66 12.23 16.56
N ARG A 148 -2.03 12.15 15.39
CA ARG A 148 -2.74 12.12 14.10
C ARG A 148 -3.72 10.95 13.99
N LEU A 149 -3.26 9.74 14.30
CA LEU A 149 -4.11 8.54 14.25
C LEU A 149 -5.24 8.61 15.27
N PHE A 150 -4.97 9.11 16.49
CA PHE A 150 -5.99 9.30 17.51
C PHE A 150 -7.06 10.30 17.07
N THR A 151 -6.67 11.46 16.52
CA THR A 151 -7.62 12.45 16.00
C THR A 151 -8.53 11.84 14.94
N ARG A 152 -7.98 11.08 13.98
CA ARG A 152 -8.79 10.35 12.99
C ARG A 152 -9.70 9.31 13.65
N ALA A 153 -9.16 8.49 14.56
CA ALA A 153 -9.92 7.46 15.27
C ALA A 153 -11.06 8.00 16.14
N THR A 154 -10.99 9.27 16.57
CA THR A 154 -12.08 9.92 17.32
C THR A 154 -13.07 10.66 16.43
N ALA A 155 -12.70 10.92 15.18
CA ALA A 155 -13.57 11.51 14.18
C ALA A 155 -14.25 10.44 13.31
N ASP A 156 -13.72 9.21 13.30
CA ASP A 156 -14.24 8.10 12.52
C ASP A 156 -15.61 7.62 13.05
N GLY A 157 -16.53 7.37 12.12
CA GLY A 157 -17.83 6.79 12.44
C GLY A 157 -17.75 5.27 12.58
N TRP A 158 -16.70 4.69 12.01
CA TRP A 158 -16.58 3.25 11.74
C TRP A 158 -15.45 2.56 12.54
N GLY A 159 -14.66 3.27 13.35
CA GLY A 159 -13.58 2.67 14.15
C GLY A 159 -12.35 2.21 13.35
N ILE A 160 -12.23 2.68 12.11
CA ILE A 160 -11.22 2.28 11.13
C ILE A 160 -9.80 2.52 11.64
N PHE A 161 -9.57 3.66 12.30
CA PHE A 161 -8.24 4.04 12.77
C PHE A 161 -7.92 3.49 14.17
N GLY A 162 -8.91 2.97 14.89
CA GLY A 162 -8.73 2.32 16.19
C GLY A 162 -7.84 1.06 16.11
N CYS A 163 -7.99 0.27 15.05
CA CYS A 163 -7.14 -0.90 14.78
C CYS A 163 -5.74 -0.52 14.31
N ALA A 164 -5.62 0.49 13.45
CA ALA A 164 -4.34 1.00 12.94
C ALA A 164 -3.44 1.51 14.08
N THR A 165 -4.01 2.30 15.00
CA THR A 165 -3.30 2.86 16.17
C THR A 165 -2.62 1.76 17.00
N ARG A 166 -3.34 0.67 17.31
CA ARG A 166 -2.77 -0.47 18.07
C ARG A 166 -1.66 -1.18 17.32
N ARG A 167 -1.81 -1.40 16.01
CA ARG A 167 -0.82 -2.13 15.20
C ARG A 167 0.48 -1.34 15.02
N CYS A 168 0.39 -0.03 14.80
CA CYS A 168 1.57 0.83 14.65
C CYS A 168 2.36 0.95 15.96
N CYS A 169 1.68 1.21 17.08
CA CYS A 169 2.34 1.29 18.39
C CYS A 169 3.03 -0.02 18.79
N CYS A 170 2.34 -1.17 18.74
CA CYS A 170 2.90 -2.46 19.12
C CYS A 170 4.12 -2.87 18.25
N ARG A 171 4.10 -2.57 16.95
CA ARG A 171 5.18 -2.97 16.03
C ARG A 171 6.44 -2.10 16.21
N MET A 172 6.28 -0.80 16.46
CA MET A 172 7.41 0.11 16.70
C MET A 172 8.11 -0.20 18.04
N GLU A 173 7.34 -0.48 19.10
CA GLU A 173 7.88 -0.82 20.43
C GLU A 173 8.69 -2.13 20.46
N VAL A 174 8.37 -3.11 19.62
CA VAL A 174 9.10 -4.39 19.54
C VAL A 174 10.49 -4.21 18.90
N ARG A 175 10.69 -3.21 18.02
CA ARG A 175 11.99 -2.93 17.39
C ARG A 175 12.88 -2.00 18.22
N ASP A 176 12.30 -1.14 19.06
CA ASP A 176 13.04 -0.25 19.95
C ASP A 176 13.52 -0.92 21.25
N ARG A 177 13.24 -2.21 21.44
CA ARG A 177 13.95 -3.00 22.44
C ARG A 177 15.39 -3.20 21.98
N PRO A 178 16.40 -2.66 22.70
CA PRO A 178 17.78 -3.02 22.42
C PRO A 178 17.90 -4.54 22.52
N SER A 179 18.50 -5.14 21.49
CA SER A 179 18.79 -6.56 21.46
C SER A 179 19.55 -6.92 22.73
N LEU A 180 18.91 -7.69 23.62
CA LEU A 180 19.58 -8.29 24.77
C LEU A 180 20.56 -9.34 24.24
N CYS A 181 21.74 -8.87 23.85
CA CYS A 181 22.90 -9.70 23.61
C CYS A 181 23.43 -10.17 24.97
N ARG A 182 23.57 -11.49 25.07
CA ARG A 182 23.76 -12.34 26.27
C ARG A 182 24.91 -11.90 27.18
N ARG A 183 24.77 -12.20 28.48
CA ARG A 183 25.91 -12.73 29.25
C ARG A 183 25.52 -14.06 29.88
N SER A 184 25.88 -15.15 29.18
CA SER A 184 26.29 -16.37 29.85
C SER A 184 27.55 -16.04 30.64
N GLY A 185 27.44 -16.00 31.96
CA GLY A 185 28.56 -15.94 32.89
C GLY A 185 28.38 -17.07 33.88
N GLU A 186 29.28 -18.06 33.79
CA GLU A 186 29.42 -19.17 34.71
C GLU A 186 29.53 -18.66 36.16
N VAL A 187 28.84 -19.33 37.09
CA VAL A 187 29.19 -19.28 38.51
C VAL A 187 29.52 -20.70 38.93
N LYS A 188 30.82 -20.99 39.02
CA LYS A 188 31.33 -22.07 39.86
C LYS A 188 31.21 -21.63 41.31
N LEU A 189 30.51 -22.41 42.12
CA LEU A 189 30.89 -22.79 43.48
C LEU A 189 30.54 -24.26 43.68
#